data_AF-A0A2E3WV50-F1
#
_entry.id   AF-A0A2E3WV50-F1
#
_cell.length_a   1.000
_cell.length_b   1.000
_cell.length_c   1.000
_cell.angle_alpha   90.00
_cell.angle_beta   90.00
_cell.angle_gamma   90.00
#
_symmetry.space_group_name_H-M   'P 1'
#
loop_
_entity.id
_entity.type
_entity.pdbx_description
1 polymer ?
#
loop_
_entity_poly.entity_id
_entity_poly.type
_entity_poly.pdbx_seq_one_letter_code
_entity_poly.pdbx_strand_id
1 'polypeptide(L)'
;MASSTNRLYLLLRLSSLLTLALTLPVHALPYLTLDANLPKLIQDSGDPSRLPPYLEKVLTVTAQKLPAQMRTFLDRKLVIKKGYTKDFSTITDFNDCASETLETSNIVKYDNDQVSVKIPYRWESEITIHPEVWDVFEAGMASKTPTCRFRHLGYYTAAALINVISKMYDEIRFYPKDEQVAWNQCRLGGHSDPVCKTLRKTRGLISNRPAFFNLTHFTYGFWGYKNLQITELGIEQKERPFNNLDVRELESPKEAFAVNMEYFLLNKNFNCIRPAMDHLFRRVLEISAPPERCDDSLIDIILTGGEDSRLSIDMDQVESVFLVVADPGEGIESRWGHIGLILASCTEEDQSSQECLESIGNNQSIDFHYYNPGYDEEEDGFLKSQMRKLSGEYVGYIQAFHLQNRVDYYVVDQQRGLTVVELKSNVRSKEYFIKDLLLTIQEFDKEYRGKWGQVTNNCVHQLASLLKVSLPEIRYSKQHFFTTPKSILSSFKRYGVLGSRYRIEPSTNEQGFTVIKTHDDSGAQLP
;
A
#
# COMPACT_ATOMS: atom_id res chain seq x y z
N MET A 1 69.50 25.82 -21.99
CA MET A 1 70.49 24.96 -22.65
C MET A 1 70.76 23.80 -21.70
N ALA A 2 70.00 22.70 -21.85
CA ALA A 2 70.42 21.51 -22.62
C ALA A 2 71.58 20.79 -21.92
N SER A 3 71.56 19.49 -21.62
CA SER A 3 70.59 18.42 -21.79
C SER A 3 71.17 17.18 -21.08
N SER A 4 70.30 16.27 -20.64
CA SER A 4 70.40 14.80 -20.74
C SER A 4 71.81 14.16 -20.70
N THR A 5 72.14 13.24 -19.80
CA THR A 5 71.60 11.86 -19.75
C THR A 5 72.18 11.15 -18.51
N ASN A 6 71.31 10.45 -17.77
CA ASN A 6 71.57 9.45 -16.68
C ASN A 6 70.63 9.60 -15.48
N ARG A 7 69.37 9.95 -15.76
CA ARG A 7 68.21 9.61 -14.90
C ARG A 7 67.24 8.76 -15.71
N LEU A 8 67.71 7.59 -16.13
CA LEU A 8 66.91 6.56 -16.78
C LEU A 8 67.67 5.25 -16.55
N TYR A 9 67.45 4.57 -15.42
CA TYR A 9 67.75 3.13 -15.20
C TYR A 9 67.50 2.64 -13.76
N LEU A 10 66.88 3.44 -12.89
CA LEU A 10 66.39 2.97 -11.57
C LEU A 10 64.91 3.29 -11.31
N LEU A 11 64.13 3.40 -12.38
CA LEU A 11 62.66 3.44 -12.37
C LEU A 11 62.06 2.37 -13.32
N LEU A 12 62.74 1.23 -13.46
CA LEU A 12 62.33 0.08 -14.28
C LEU A 12 62.27 -1.23 -13.48
N ARG A 13 61.85 -1.17 -12.22
CA ARG A 13 61.44 -2.33 -11.41
C ARG A 13 60.22 -2.07 -10.51
N LEU A 14 59.34 -1.17 -10.92
CA LEU A 14 58.05 -0.90 -10.27
C LEU A 14 56.89 -0.73 -11.28
N SER A 15 57.00 -1.34 -12.46
CA SER A 15 56.02 -1.20 -13.55
C SER A 15 55.65 -2.53 -14.23
N SER A 16 55.62 -3.63 -13.47
CA SER A 16 55.18 -4.94 -13.97
C SER A 16 54.06 -5.56 -13.13
N LEU A 17 53.24 -4.74 -12.48
CA LEU A 17 52.03 -5.18 -11.75
C LEU A 17 50.79 -4.32 -12.03
N LEU A 18 50.80 -3.50 -13.08
CA LEU A 18 49.66 -2.62 -13.38
C LEU A 18 49.44 -2.45 -14.89
N THR A 19 49.14 -3.56 -15.59
CA THR A 19 48.38 -3.59 -16.86
C THR A 19 48.24 -5.04 -17.33
N LEU A 20 47.34 -5.81 -16.73
CA LEU A 20 46.67 -6.94 -17.38
C LEU A 20 45.41 -7.34 -16.59
N ALA A 21 44.36 -6.51 -16.67
CA ALA A 21 43.02 -6.88 -16.19
C ALA A 21 41.96 -6.01 -16.88
N LEU A 22 41.99 -5.95 -18.21
CA LEU A 22 40.85 -5.57 -19.02
C LEU A 22 40.67 -6.69 -20.04
N THR A 23 39.46 -7.25 -20.06
CA THR A 23 38.90 -8.36 -20.85
C THR A 23 38.88 -9.74 -20.20
N LEU A 24 37.69 -10.10 -19.69
CA LEU A 24 37.00 -11.42 -19.63
C LEU A 24 36.09 -11.53 -18.38
N PRO A 25 35.03 -12.37 -18.42
CA PRO A 25 33.66 -11.93 -18.15
C PRO A 25 33.21 -12.00 -16.69
N VAL A 26 32.22 -11.18 -16.40
CA VAL A 26 31.46 -11.03 -15.15
C VAL A 26 30.62 -12.29 -14.87
N HIS A 27 31.21 -13.41 -14.47
CA HIS A 27 30.48 -14.58 -13.95
C HIS A 27 31.36 -15.37 -12.98
N ALA A 28 31.53 -14.86 -11.76
CA ALA A 28 31.79 -15.62 -10.51
C ALA A 28 32.15 -14.62 -9.40
N LEU A 29 31.17 -14.21 -8.58
CA LEU A 29 31.48 -13.57 -7.31
C LEU A 29 31.67 -14.65 -6.24
N PRO A 30 32.81 -14.65 -5.51
CA PRO A 30 32.98 -15.51 -4.35
C PRO A 30 32.13 -14.93 -3.22
N TYR A 31 31.00 -15.58 -2.94
CA TYR A 31 30.28 -15.40 -1.69
C TYR A 31 31.14 -15.97 -0.56
N LEU A 32 31.82 -15.12 0.21
CA LEU A 32 32.00 -15.27 1.66
C LEU A 32 32.84 -14.10 2.20
N THR A 33 32.21 -13.24 2.99
CA THR A 33 32.78 -12.77 4.27
C THR A 33 31.60 -12.44 5.18
N LEU A 34 31.38 -13.31 6.17
CA LEU A 34 30.53 -13.03 7.33
C LEU A 34 31.26 -11.99 8.20
N ASP A 35 30.82 -10.74 8.18
CA ASP A 35 31.12 -9.73 9.22
C ASP A 35 30.28 -8.47 8.89
N ALA A 36 29.46 -7.88 9.76
CA ALA A 36 29.22 -8.00 11.18
C ALA A 36 27.73 -7.70 11.43
N ASN A 37 27.08 -8.44 12.35
CA ASN A 37 25.85 -8.12 13.12
C ASN A 37 24.93 -9.34 13.40
N LEU A 38 25.13 -10.47 12.73
CA LEU A 38 24.44 -11.73 13.12
C LEU A 38 24.92 -12.32 14.47
N PRO A 39 26.19 -12.19 14.91
CA PRO A 39 26.65 -12.82 16.15
C PRO A 39 26.07 -12.26 17.46
N LYS A 40 25.34 -11.12 17.43
CA LYS A 40 24.66 -10.55 18.62
C LYS A 40 23.17 -10.90 18.71
N LEU A 41 22.61 -11.51 17.68
CA LEU A 41 21.21 -11.99 17.66
C LEU A 41 21.00 -13.25 18.51
N ILE A 42 22.08 -13.84 19.04
CA ILE A 42 22.10 -15.19 19.60
C ILE A 42 23.06 -15.17 20.79
N GLN A 43 22.62 -14.71 21.95
CA GLN A 43 23.40 -14.90 23.18
C GLN A 43 22.51 -15.02 24.42
N ASP A 44 22.80 -16.08 25.17
CA ASP A 44 22.38 -16.42 26.53
C ASP A 44 20.95 -16.92 26.78
N SER A 45 20.79 -18.24 26.65
CA SER A 45 20.12 -19.02 27.70
C SER A 45 20.81 -20.37 27.94
N GLY A 46 21.61 -20.45 29.01
CA GLY A 46 21.80 -21.67 29.82
C GLY A 46 22.72 -22.78 29.31
N ASP A 47 22.55 -23.27 28.07
CA ASP A 47 23.49 -24.19 27.40
C ASP A 47 23.27 -24.10 25.87
N PRO A 48 24.25 -23.63 25.07
CA PRO A 48 24.05 -23.01 23.75
C PRO A 48 24.75 -23.80 22.62
N SER A 49 24.50 -25.11 22.54
CA SER A 49 25.17 -25.99 21.56
C SER A 49 24.47 -26.02 20.20
N ARG A 50 24.68 -24.95 19.43
CA ARG A 50 24.35 -24.71 18.00
C ARG A 50 22.87 -24.60 17.66
N LEU A 51 22.47 -23.43 17.17
CA LEU A 51 21.29 -23.33 16.30
C LEU A 51 21.37 -24.44 15.24
N PRO A 52 20.25 -25.09 14.91
CA PRO A 52 20.20 -25.99 13.77
C PRO A 52 20.81 -25.27 12.56
N PRO A 53 21.82 -25.81 11.86
CA PRO A 53 22.52 -25.04 10.83
C PRO A 53 21.64 -24.61 9.66
N TYR A 54 20.51 -25.30 9.43
CA TYR A 54 19.49 -24.83 8.49
C TYR A 54 18.76 -23.59 9.01
N LEU A 55 18.44 -23.52 10.31
CA LEU A 55 17.89 -22.32 10.94
C LEU A 55 18.90 -21.17 10.93
N GLU A 56 20.19 -21.44 11.18
CA GLU A 56 21.26 -20.44 11.05
C GLU A 56 21.33 -19.87 9.62
N LYS A 57 21.21 -20.73 8.61
CA LYS A 57 21.14 -20.30 7.20
C LYS A 57 19.91 -19.45 6.91
N VAL A 58 18.73 -19.85 7.41
CA VAL A 58 17.49 -19.06 7.27
C VAL A 58 17.65 -17.70 7.95
N LEU A 59 18.15 -17.66 9.19
CA LEU A 59 18.40 -16.42 9.93
C LEU A 59 19.39 -15.51 9.22
N THR A 60 20.45 -16.07 8.65
CA THR A 60 21.44 -15.31 7.87
C THR A 60 20.79 -14.68 6.65
N VAL A 61 20.01 -15.44 5.87
CA VAL A 61 19.30 -14.94 4.69
C VAL A 61 18.25 -13.89 5.07
N THR A 62 17.49 -14.13 6.14
CA THR A 62 16.51 -13.17 6.67
C THR A 62 17.19 -11.87 7.08
N ALA A 63 18.27 -11.94 7.86
CA ALA A 63 19.01 -10.76 8.30
C ALA A 63 19.60 -9.96 7.12
N GLN A 64 20.08 -10.63 6.07
CA GLN A 64 20.57 -9.97 4.85
C GLN A 64 19.47 -9.22 4.10
N LYS A 65 18.23 -9.73 4.13
CA LYS A 65 17.08 -9.09 3.51
C LYS A 65 16.54 -7.90 4.31
N LEU A 66 16.77 -7.86 5.62
CA LEU A 66 16.24 -6.78 6.45
C LEU A 66 16.84 -5.41 6.09
N PRO A 67 16.01 -4.35 6.02
CA PRO A 67 16.47 -2.98 5.86
C PRO A 67 17.48 -2.58 6.95
N ALA A 68 18.39 -1.66 6.64
CA ALA A 68 19.44 -1.23 7.57
C ALA A 68 18.88 -0.70 8.90
N GLN A 69 17.75 0.01 8.86
CA GLN A 69 17.07 0.50 10.07
C GLN A 69 16.58 -0.64 10.97
N MET A 70 15.99 -1.68 10.39
CA MET A 70 15.54 -2.87 11.13
C MET A 70 16.71 -3.68 11.67
N ARG A 71 17.80 -3.80 10.91
CA ARG A 71 19.03 -4.45 11.39
C ARG A 71 19.63 -3.74 12.60
N THR A 72 19.69 -2.41 12.56
CA THR A 72 20.18 -1.60 13.70
C THR A 72 19.31 -1.80 14.94
N PHE A 73 18.01 -2.03 14.78
CA PHE A 73 17.14 -2.41 15.89
C PHE A 73 17.48 -3.80 16.45
N LEU A 74 17.72 -4.77 15.58
CA LEU A 74 18.07 -6.14 15.95
C LEU A 74 19.47 -6.30 16.54
N ASP A 75 20.31 -5.26 16.51
CA ASP A 75 21.57 -5.23 17.27
C ASP A 75 21.34 -5.21 18.80
N ARG A 76 20.07 -5.13 19.25
CA ARG A 76 19.64 -5.39 20.64
C ARG A 76 19.54 -6.90 20.91
N LYS A 77 19.62 -7.32 22.18
CA LYS A 77 19.58 -8.75 22.56
C LYS A 77 18.24 -9.40 22.15
N LEU A 78 18.28 -10.17 21.06
CA LEU A 78 17.24 -11.11 20.66
C LEU A 78 17.63 -12.49 21.19
N VAL A 79 16.67 -13.23 21.74
CA VAL A 79 16.90 -14.59 22.21
C VAL A 79 15.96 -15.52 21.46
N ILE A 80 16.52 -16.49 20.73
CA ILE A 80 15.75 -17.52 20.03
C ILE A 80 15.87 -18.82 20.82
N LYS A 81 14.74 -19.42 21.20
CA LYS A 81 14.70 -20.66 21.98
C LYS A 81 13.79 -21.70 21.32
N LYS A 82 14.09 -22.98 21.59
CA LYS A 82 13.17 -24.08 21.35
C LYS A 82 12.05 -24.02 22.40
N GLY A 83 10.80 -24.16 21.96
CA GLY A 83 9.65 -24.24 22.85
C GLY A 83 9.59 -25.54 23.65
N TYR A 84 8.59 -25.66 24.52
CA TYR A 84 8.27 -26.88 25.25
C TYR A 84 6.78 -27.16 25.06
N THR A 85 6.39 -28.34 24.59
CA THR A 85 4.99 -28.63 24.27
C THR A 85 4.15 -28.97 25.51
N LYS A 86 2.89 -28.53 25.48
CA LYS A 86 1.73 -29.29 25.97
C LYS A 86 0.68 -29.23 24.86
N ASP A 87 0.36 -30.39 24.29
CA ASP A 87 -0.75 -30.66 23.38
C ASP A 87 -0.80 -29.86 22.05
N PHE A 88 -0.18 -30.44 21.01
CA PHE A 88 -0.61 -30.21 19.62
C PHE A 88 -0.84 -31.56 18.96
N SER A 89 -1.96 -31.72 18.26
CA SER A 89 -2.22 -32.90 17.44
C SER A 89 -1.27 -32.90 16.26
N THR A 90 -0.54 -34.02 16.10
CA THR A 90 0.45 -34.32 15.07
C THR A 90 0.08 -33.78 13.69
N ILE A 91 0.96 -32.97 13.10
CA ILE A 91 0.83 -32.49 11.72
C ILE A 91 1.17 -33.66 10.77
N THR A 92 0.15 -34.30 10.18
CA THR A 92 0.35 -35.52 9.37
C THR A 92 0.28 -35.36 7.85
N ASP A 93 -0.01 -34.18 7.28
CA ASP A 93 -0.16 -34.05 5.81
C ASP A 93 0.77 -32.99 5.19
N PHE A 94 1.93 -33.46 4.71
CA PHE A 94 2.84 -32.70 3.81
C PHE A 94 3.34 -33.58 2.65
N ASN A 95 2.47 -34.44 2.11
CA ASN A 95 2.88 -35.47 1.14
C ASN A 95 2.62 -35.14 -0.33
N ASP A 96 2.02 -34.01 -0.70
CA ASP A 96 1.75 -33.70 -2.11
C ASP A 96 2.71 -32.64 -2.68
N CYS A 97 3.54 -33.07 -3.63
CA CYS A 97 4.44 -32.22 -4.42
C CYS A 97 3.97 -32.08 -5.89
N ALA A 98 2.71 -32.43 -6.18
CA ALA A 98 2.22 -32.57 -7.55
C ALA A 98 1.41 -31.37 -8.09
N SER A 99 1.27 -30.27 -7.34
CA SER A 99 0.66 -29.06 -7.89
C SER A 99 1.48 -27.81 -7.55
N GLU A 100 1.81 -27.02 -8.57
CA GLU A 100 2.30 -25.63 -8.42
C GLU A 100 1.25 -24.72 -7.74
N THR A 101 0.06 -25.26 -7.48
CA THR A 101 -1.01 -24.72 -6.67
C THR A 101 -1.11 -25.49 -5.34
N LEU A 102 -0.10 -25.36 -4.47
CA LEU A 102 -0.38 -25.47 -3.04
C LEU A 102 -1.21 -24.23 -2.71
N GLU A 103 -2.53 -24.37 -2.72
CA GLU A 103 -3.45 -23.33 -2.32
C GLU A 103 -2.99 -22.77 -0.96
N THR A 104 -2.51 -21.54 -0.99
CA THR A 104 -2.02 -20.77 0.17
C THR A 104 -3.08 -20.76 1.29
N SER A 105 -4.36 -20.91 0.96
CA SER A 105 -5.49 -20.97 1.88
C SER A 105 -5.42 -22.10 2.93
N ASN A 106 -4.87 -23.28 2.61
CA ASN A 106 -4.79 -24.40 3.57
C ASN A 106 -3.58 -24.32 4.49
N ILE A 107 -2.57 -23.51 4.14
CA ILE A 107 -1.42 -23.18 4.98
C ILE A 107 -1.72 -21.92 5.82
N VAL A 108 -2.60 -21.04 5.36
CA VAL A 108 -2.97 -19.81 6.08
C VAL A 108 -3.90 -20.09 7.28
N LYS A 109 -4.36 -21.34 7.48
CA LYS A 109 -5.00 -21.78 8.73
C LYS A 109 -4.01 -22.21 9.83
N TYR A 110 -2.70 -21.99 9.63
CA TYR A 110 -1.70 -22.21 10.67
C TYR A 110 -1.75 -21.06 11.67
N ASP A 111 -2.53 -21.31 12.72
CA ASP A 111 -2.69 -20.49 13.92
C ASP A 111 -1.34 -20.10 14.54
N ASN A 112 -1.38 -19.12 15.44
CA ASN A 112 -0.27 -18.47 16.16
C ASN A 112 0.67 -19.40 16.99
N ASP A 113 0.64 -20.71 16.76
CA ASP A 113 1.16 -21.75 17.64
C ASP A 113 2.48 -22.40 17.18
N GLN A 114 2.96 -22.14 15.96
CA GLN A 114 4.26 -22.72 15.49
C GLN A 114 5.49 -21.87 15.87
N VAL A 115 5.33 -20.56 16.03
CA VAL A 115 6.36 -19.66 16.57
C VAL A 115 5.66 -18.67 17.47
N SER A 116 5.79 -18.86 18.78
CA SER A 116 5.22 -17.94 19.76
C SER A 116 6.28 -16.93 20.20
N VAL A 117 5.90 -15.66 20.24
CA VAL A 117 6.79 -14.57 20.66
C VAL A 117 6.30 -14.07 21.99
N LYS A 118 7.13 -14.22 23.01
CA LYS A 118 6.89 -13.57 24.29
C LYS A 118 7.68 -12.27 24.26
N ILE A 119 6.99 -11.15 24.12
CA ILE A 119 7.58 -9.82 24.25
C ILE A 119 7.44 -9.39 25.71
N PRO A 120 8.45 -9.58 26.59
CA PRO A 120 8.40 -8.96 27.89
C PRO A 120 8.48 -7.44 27.73
N TYR A 121 7.71 -6.73 28.54
CA TYR A 121 7.48 -5.28 28.47
C TYR A 121 8.73 -4.39 28.52
N ARG A 122 9.94 -4.94 28.71
CA ARG A 122 11.16 -4.16 28.94
C ARG A 122 12.43 -4.98 28.58
N TRP A 123 12.96 -4.70 27.39
CA TRP A 123 14.39 -4.82 26.96
C TRP A 123 14.96 -6.12 26.39
N GLU A 124 14.27 -7.26 26.48
CA GLU A 124 14.66 -8.49 25.74
C GLU A 124 13.47 -8.94 24.88
N SER A 125 13.74 -9.49 23.71
CA SER A 125 12.69 -10.07 22.87
C SER A 125 13.00 -11.54 22.65
N GLU A 126 12.03 -12.39 22.99
CA GLU A 126 12.18 -13.84 22.94
C GLU A 126 11.30 -14.43 21.83
N ILE A 127 11.95 -15.08 20.87
CA ILE A 127 11.28 -15.86 19.82
C ILE A 127 11.36 -17.32 20.22
N THR A 128 10.21 -17.95 20.42
CA THR A 128 10.12 -19.37 20.74
C THR A 128 9.65 -20.14 19.51
N ILE A 129 10.51 -20.99 18.96
CA ILE A 129 10.18 -21.86 17.82
C ILE A 129 9.62 -23.18 18.37
N HIS A 130 8.49 -23.63 17.83
CA HIS A 130 7.87 -24.89 18.26
C HIS A 130 8.83 -26.08 18.08
N PRO A 131 8.85 -27.06 19.00
CA PRO A 131 9.77 -28.20 18.96
C PRO A 131 9.77 -28.98 17.65
N GLU A 132 8.60 -29.24 17.06
CA GLU A 132 8.52 -29.99 15.79
C GLU A 132 9.17 -29.25 14.63
N VAL A 133 8.99 -27.93 14.54
CA VAL A 133 9.63 -27.10 13.50
C VAL A 133 11.14 -27.06 13.72
N TRP A 134 11.56 -26.96 14.98
CA TRP A 134 12.96 -27.04 15.38
C TRP A 134 13.61 -28.37 14.98
N ASP A 135 12.94 -29.49 15.25
CA ASP A 135 13.43 -30.84 14.91
C ASP A 135 13.56 -31.03 13.40
N VAL A 136 12.68 -30.42 12.59
CA VAL A 136 12.82 -30.44 11.12
C VAL A 136 14.05 -29.64 10.66
N PHE A 137 14.41 -28.53 11.31
CA PHE A 137 15.65 -27.82 10.99
C PHE A 137 16.90 -28.61 11.36
N GLU A 138 16.85 -29.41 12.42
CA GLU A 138 17.93 -30.34 12.78
C GLU A 138 18.06 -31.45 11.72
N ALA A 139 16.93 -32.03 11.30
CA ALA A 139 16.88 -33.13 10.33
C ALA A 139 17.25 -32.71 8.88
N GLY A 140 16.97 -31.47 8.48
CA GLY A 140 17.18 -30.97 7.11
C GLY A 140 18.61 -31.02 6.59
N MET A 141 19.61 -31.17 7.48
CA MET A 141 21.02 -31.36 7.10
C MET A 141 21.41 -32.80 6.77
N ALA A 142 20.62 -33.81 7.16
CA ALA A 142 20.93 -35.20 6.83
C ALA A 142 20.75 -35.49 5.32
N SER A 143 20.06 -34.62 4.60
CA SER A 143 19.82 -34.72 3.16
C SER A 143 20.85 -33.92 2.36
N LYS A 144 21.67 -34.59 1.53
CA LYS A 144 22.64 -33.94 0.63
C LYS A 144 22.00 -33.15 -0.51
N THR A 145 20.70 -33.29 -0.71
CA THR A 145 19.89 -32.52 -1.66
C THR A 145 18.68 -31.95 -0.93
N PRO A 146 18.51 -30.62 -0.84
CA PRO A 146 17.27 -30.07 -0.29
C PRO A 146 16.14 -30.43 -1.26
N THR A 147 15.30 -31.38 -0.87
CA THR A 147 14.04 -31.68 -1.56
C THR A 147 13.15 -30.42 -1.55
N CYS A 148 12.20 -30.30 -2.49
CA CYS A 148 11.29 -29.15 -2.56
C CYS A 148 10.66 -28.83 -1.19
N ARG A 149 10.32 -29.88 -0.43
CA ARG A 149 9.86 -29.84 0.97
C ARG A 149 10.68 -28.91 1.88
N PHE A 150 12.00 -28.98 1.84
CA PHE A 150 12.86 -28.15 2.70
C PHE A 150 12.94 -26.70 2.22
N ARG A 151 12.90 -26.46 0.91
CA ARG A 151 12.95 -25.11 0.33
C ARG A 151 11.71 -24.29 0.71
N HIS A 152 10.52 -24.91 0.65
CA HIS A 152 9.27 -24.27 1.10
C HIS A 152 9.27 -24.01 2.61
N LEU A 153 9.74 -24.96 3.43
CA LEU A 153 9.84 -24.76 4.87
C LEU A 153 10.77 -23.60 5.24
N GLY A 154 11.92 -23.49 4.58
CA GLY A 154 12.85 -22.37 4.77
C GLY A 154 12.21 -21.03 4.43
N TYR A 155 11.41 -20.96 3.36
CA TYR A 155 10.65 -19.77 2.98
C TYR A 155 9.61 -19.40 4.06
N TYR A 156 8.76 -20.35 4.48
CA TYR A 156 7.72 -20.08 5.49
C TYR A 156 8.30 -19.69 6.85
N THR A 157 9.45 -20.28 7.21
CA THR A 157 10.17 -19.91 8.43
C THR A 157 10.74 -18.50 8.33
N ALA A 158 11.35 -18.15 7.20
CA ALA A 158 11.82 -16.80 6.96
C ALA A 158 10.66 -15.80 7.03
N ALA A 159 9.50 -16.13 6.43
CA ALA A 159 8.29 -15.32 6.49
C ALA A 159 7.80 -15.14 7.93
N ALA A 160 7.65 -16.22 8.71
CA ALA A 160 7.24 -16.15 10.11
C ALA A 160 8.22 -15.31 10.96
N LEU A 161 9.53 -15.48 10.77
CA LEU A 161 10.55 -14.67 11.45
C LEU A 161 10.46 -13.19 11.07
N ILE A 162 10.30 -12.89 9.78
CA ILE A 162 10.11 -11.51 9.28
C ILE A 162 8.85 -10.91 9.88
N ASN A 163 7.74 -11.64 9.91
CA ASN A 163 6.48 -11.20 10.50
C ASN A 163 6.67 -10.76 11.96
N VAL A 164 7.24 -11.64 12.78
CA VAL A 164 7.55 -11.40 14.19
C VAL A 164 8.46 -10.18 14.37
N ILE A 165 9.56 -10.12 13.62
CA ILE A 165 10.51 -9.02 13.69
C ILE A 165 9.84 -7.71 13.29
N SER A 166 8.96 -7.73 12.29
CA SER A 166 8.21 -6.56 11.83
C SER A 166 7.23 -6.08 12.88
N LYS A 167 6.49 -6.99 13.54
CA LYS A 167 5.63 -6.67 14.69
C LYS A 167 6.40 -5.98 15.82
N MET A 168 7.60 -6.48 16.12
CA MET A 168 8.46 -5.87 17.13
C MET A 168 9.00 -4.51 16.69
N TYR A 169 9.37 -4.38 15.41
CA TYR A 169 9.87 -3.14 14.84
C TYR A 169 8.80 -2.04 14.84
N ASP A 170 7.54 -2.38 14.55
CA ASP A 170 6.43 -1.43 14.57
C ASP A 170 6.21 -0.79 15.95
N GLU A 171 6.51 -1.51 17.03
CA GLU A 171 6.42 -0.98 18.41
C GLU A 171 7.50 0.07 18.72
N ILE A 172 8.56 0.11 17.93
CA ILE A 172 9.56 1.17 18.00
C ILE A 172 8.93 2.42 17.43
N ARG A 173 8.46 3.27 18.32
CA ARG A 173 7.90 4.57 17.95
C ARG A 173 8.96 5.37 17.20
N PHE A 174 8.78 5.49 15.88
CA PHE A 174 9.73 6.12 14.99
C PHE A 174 9.00 7.04 14.00
N TYR A 175 9.56 8.23 13.80
CA TYR A 175 9.12 9.20 12.79
C TYR A 175 10.24 9.33 11.75
N PRO A 176 9.99 9.09 10.46
CA PRO A 176 10.99 9.30 9.42
C PRO A 176 11.23 10.79 9.24
N LYS A 177 12.31 11.13 8.55
CA LYS A 177 12.80 12.51 8.41
C LYS A 177 11.73 13.50 7.91
N ASP A 178 10.86 13.06 7.00
CA ASP A 178 9.76 13.87 6.45
C ASP A 178 8.65 14.17 7.49
N GLU A 179 8.46 13.30 8.50
CA GLU A 179 7.47 13.50 9.56
C GLU A 179 8.07 14.13 10.83
N GLN A 180 9.40 14.07 11.01
CA GLN A 180 10.08 14.61 12.20
C GLN A 180 9.84 16.10 12.40
N VAL A 181 9.81 16.89 11.33
CA VAL A 181 9.55 18.33 11.41
C VAL A 181 8.16 18.59 11.99
N ALA A 182 7.14 17.95 11.45
CA ALA A 182 5.76 18.08 11.94
C ALA A 182 5.64 17.60 13.39
N TRP A 183 6.26 16.47 13.74
CA TRP A 183 6.26 15.97 15.11
C TRP A 183 6.93 16.93 16.10
N ASN A 184 8.08 17.51 15.73
CA ASN A 184 8.78 18.47 16.57
C ASN A 184 7.95 19.73 16.80
N GLN A 185 7.25 20.24 15.77
CA GLN A 185 6.30 21.35 15.91
C GLN A 185 5.14 21.00 16.85
N CYS A 186 4.59 19.79 16.74
CA CYS A 186 3.52 19.31 17.62
C CYS A 186 3.95 19.22 19.10
N ARG A 187 5.22 18.91 19.35
CA ARG A 187 5.81 18.86 20.69
C ARG A 187 5.96 20.25 21.31
N LEU A 188 6.20 21.28 20.50
CA LEU A 188 6.50 22.64 20.97
C LEU A 188 5.25 23.50 21.26
N GLY A 189 4.03 23.05 20.95
CA GLY A 189 2.81 23.79 21.34
C GLY A 189 1.56 23.56 20.49
N GLY A 190 1.59 22.74 19.44
CA GLY A 190 0.48 22.52 18.50
C GLY A 190 -0.61 21.53 18.95
N HIS A 191 -0.95 21.41 20.23
CA HIS A 191 -1.83 20.32 20.69
C HIS A 191 -3.27 20.35 20.11
N SER A 192 -3.77 21.52 19.76
CA SER A 192 -5.10 21.69 19.15
C SER A 192 -5.11 21.44 17.64
N ASP A 193 -3.93 21.49 16.99
CA ASP A 193 -3.77 21.34 15.55
C ASP A 193 -4.26 19.95 15.07
N PRO A 194 -5.08 19.88 14.02
CA PRO A 194 -5.58 18.61 13.48
C PRO A 194 -4.47 17.63 13.08
N VAL A 195 -3.37 18.11 12.48
CA VAL A 195 -2.21 17.30 12.10
C VAL A 195 -1.59 16.69 13.34
N CYS A 196 -1.39 17.48 14.39
CA CYS A 196 -0.83 17.01 15.66
C CYS A 196 -1.74 15.99 16.37
N LYS A 197 -3.06 16.16 16.30
CA LYS A 197 -4.01 15.16 16.82
C LYS A 197 -3.89 13.84 16.05
N THR A 198 -3.80 13.89 14.72
CA THR A 198 -3.62 12.70 13.89
C THR A 198 -2.28 12.02 14.17
N LEU A 199 -1.17 12.76 14.20
CA LEU A 199 0.17 12.24 14.51
C LEU A 199 0.26 11.59 15.90
N ARG A 200 -0.45 12.14 16.91
CA ARG A 200 -0.51 11.53 18.25
C ARG A 200 -1.32 10.23 18.26
N LYS A 201 -2.37 10.14 17.43
CA LYS A 201 -3.17 8.91 17.29
C LYS A 201 -2.35 7.76 16.69
N THR A 202 -1.40 8.05 15.81
CA THR A 202 -0.52 7.00 15.26
C THR A 202 0.36 6.36 16.31
N ARG A 203 0.61 7.07 17.44
CA ARG A 203 1.54 6.67 18.51
C ARG A 203 2.97 6.40 18.01
N GLY A 204 3.32 6.88 16.81
CA GLY A 204 4.61 6.61 16.16
C GLY A 204 4.75 5.20 15.58
N LEU A 205 3.68 4.39 15.58
CA LEU A 205 3.67 3.08 14.91
C LEU A 205 3.54 3.29 13.40
N ILE A 206 4.20 2.45 12.60
CA ILE A 206 4.11 2.46 11.14
C ILE A 206 2.71 1.97 10.72
N SER A 207 2.22 0.90 11.35
CA SER A 207 0.92 0.29 11.12
C SER A 207 -0.27 1.25 11.33
N ASN A 208 -0.10 2.29 12.15
CA ASN A 208 -1.14 3.28 12.42
C ASN A 208 -0.97 4.59 11.63
N ARG A 209 0.00 4.69 10.72
CA ARG A 209 0.19 5.91 9.92
C ARG A 209 -0.91 6.06 8.88
N PRO A 210 -1.39 7.28 8.60
CA PRO A 210 -2.51 7.48 7.68
C PRO A 210 -2.32 6.82 6.31
N ALA A 211 -1.13 6.90 5.72
CA ALA A 211 -0.85 6.29 4.42
C ALA A 211 -0.97 4.76 4.47
N PHE A 212 -0.34 4.10 5.45
CA PHE A 212 -0.42 2.65 5.62
C PHE A 212 -1.86 2.20 5.95
N PHE A 213 -2.48 2.91 6.88
CA PHE A 213 -3.82 2.63 7.38
C PHE A 213 -4.89 2.75 6.29
N ASN A 214 -4.73 3.72 5.38
CA ASN A 214 -5.62 3.90 4.24
C ASN A 214 -5.39 2.85 3.14
N LEU A 215 -4.13 2.51 2.82
CA LEU A 215 -3.81 1.45 1.85
C LEU A 215 -4.34 0.09 2.30
N THR A 216 -4.22 -0.21 3.59
CA THR A 216 -4.75 -1.46 4.18
C THR A 216 -6.25 -1.41 4.50
N HIS A 217 -6.92 -0.31 4.14
CA HIS A 217 -8.36 -0.08 4.33
C HIS A 217 -8.85 -0.24 5.78
N PHE A 218 -8.00 0.06 6.76
CA PHE A 218 -8.43 0.16 8.15
C PHE A 218 -9.06 1.52 8.45
N THR A 219 -10.01 1.53 9.38
CA THR A 219 -10.59 2.75 9.94
C THR A 219 -10.65 2.68 11.47
N TYR A 220 -10.75 3.85 12.12
CA TYR A 220 -10.97 3.94 13.55
C TYR A 220 -12.48 3.92 13.84
N GLY A 221 -12.96 2.83 14.44
CA GLY A 221 -14.31 2.70 14.98
C GLY A 221 -14.39 3.07 16.47
N PHE A 222 -15.60 2.95 17.03
CA PHE A 222 -15.83 3.20 18.45
C PHE A 222 -15.12 2.17 19.35
N TRP A 223 -15.08 0.91 18.92
CA TRP A 223 -14.51 -0.21 19.68
C TRP A 223 -13.05 -0.53 19.34
N GLY A 224 -12.40 0.29 18.51
CA GLY A 224 -11.02 0.06 18.05
C GLY A 224 -10.91 0.10 16.54
N TYR A 225 -9.92 -0.60 16.00
CA TYR A 225 -9.69 -0.69 14.56
C TYR A 225 -10.76 -1.57 13.91
N LYS A 226 -11.14 -1.22 12.68
CA LYS A 226 -12.02 -2.03 11.85
C LYS A 226 -11.45 -2.06 10.45
N ASN A 227 -11.24 -3.24 9.88
CA ASN A 227 -10.94 -3.36 8.47
C ASN A 227 -12.26 -3.17 7.67
N LEU A 228 -12.20 -2.38 6.61
CA LEU A 228 -13.36 -2.08 5.76
C LEU A 228 -13.55 -3.12 4.66
N GLN A 229 -12.55 -3.95 4.36
CA GLN A 229 -12.66 -5.02 3.37
C GLN A 229 -13.64 -6.10 3.84
N ILE A 230 -14.26 -6.75 2.87
CA ILE A 230 -15.26 -7.78 3.09
C ILE A 230 -14.61 -9.16 2.92
N THR A 231 -14.78 -10.02 3.94
CA THR A 231 -14.30 -11.40 3.92
C THR A 231 -15.38 -12.44 3.61
N GLU A 232 -16.65 -12.12 3.87
CA GLU A 232 -17.70 -13.11 4.18
C GLU A 232 -19.09 -12.82 3.57
N LEU A 233 -19.22 -12.01 2.52
CA LEU A 233 -20.55 -11.78 1.90
C LEU A 233 -21.05 -12.95 1.03
N GLY A 234 -20.76 -14.20 1.38
CA GLY A 234 -21.25 -15.37 0.63
C GLY A 234 -20.66 -15.51 -0.78
N ILE A 235 -19.76 -14.62 -1.18
CA ILE A 235 -18.92 -14.77 -2.37
C ILE A 235 -17.95 -15.89 -2.04
N GLU A 236 -18.10 -17.05 -2.69
CA GLU A 236 -17.16 -18.16 -2.55
C GLU A 236 -15.73 -17.63 -2.76
N GLN A 237 -14.73 -18.18 -2.04
CA GLN A 237 -13.32 -17.80 -2.28
C GLN A 237 -12.92 -17.89 -3.76
N LYS A 238 -13.59 -18.77 -4.52
CA LYS A 238 -13.45 -18.96 -5.97
C LYS A 238 -13.97 -17.80 -6.84
N GLU A 239 -14.88 -17.00 -6.33
CA GLU A 239 -15.47 -15.84 -7.01
C GLU A 239 -14.84 -14.51 -6.60
N ARG A 240 -13.79 -14.54 -5.75
CA ARG A 240 -12.93 -13.37 -5.56
C ARG A 240 -12.14 -13.17 -6.86
N PRO A 241 -12.34 -12.07 -7.61
CA PRO A 241 -11.59 -11.87 -8.85
C PRO A 241 -10.09 -11.55 -8.62
N PHE A 242 -9.64 -11.49 -7.35
CA PHE A 242 -8.30 -11.07 -6.96
C PHE A 242 -7.71 -12.02 -5.90
N ASN A 243 -6.92 -12.99 -6.35
CA ASN A 243 -6.23 -14.02 -5.57
C ASN A 243 -5.07 -13.52 -4.67
N ASN A 244 -4.99 -12.22 -4.35
CA ASN A 244 -3.74 -11.61 -3.85
C ASN A 244 -3.75 -11.09 -2.41
N LEU A 245 -4.88 -11.18 -1.68
CA LEU A 245 -4.95 -10.72 -0.30
C LEU A 245 -4.77 -11.88 0.69
N ASP A 246 -3.71 -11.84 1.51
CA ASP A 246 -3.56 -12.76 2.63
C ASP A 246 -4.55 -12.37 3.73
N VAL A 247 -5.39 -13.31 4.17
CA VAL A 247 -6.45 -13.03 5.15
C VAL A 247 -5.92 -12.55 6.50
N ARG A 248 -4.66 -12.87 6.84
CA ARG A 248 -3.99 -12.37 8.05
C ARG A 248 -3.89 -10.84 8.04
N GLU A 249 -3.82 -10.22 6.86
CA GLU A 249 -3.77 -8.75 6.73
C GLU A 249 -5.02 -8.05 7.29
N LEU A 250 -6.12 -8.77 7.46
CA LEU A 250 -7.40 -8.22 7.90
C LEU A 250 -7.53 -8.22 9.43
N GLU A 251 -6.70 -8.97 10.15
CA GLU A 251 -6.81 -9.18 11.59
C GLU A 251 -6.56 -7.90 12.39
N SER A 252 -5.47 -7.20 12.08
CA SER A 252 -5.12 -5.94 12.72
C SER A 252 -4.14 -5.14 11.86
N PRO A 253 -4.04 -3.80 12.05
CA PRO A 253 -3.05 -3.01 11.33
C PRO A 253 -1.61 -3.50 11.56
N LYS A 254 -1.33 -4.02 12.75
CA LYS A 254 -0.02 -4.58 13.12
C LYS A 254 0.25 -5.89 12.38
N GLU A 255 -0.74 -6.75 12.22
CA GLU A 255 -0.64 -7.97 11.41
C GLU A 255 -0.45 -7.62 9.94
N ALA A 256 -1.26 -6.70 9.42
CA ALA A 256 -1.17 -6.22 8.05
C ALA A 256 0.23 -5.70 7.71
N PHE A 257 0.83 -4.92 8.61
CA PHE A 257 2.21 -4.44 8.43
C PHE A 257 3.20 -5.60 8.37
N ALA A 258 3.08 -6.56 9.28
CA ALA A 258 3.97 -7.70 9.35
C ALA A 258 3.89 -8.58 8.10
N VAL A 259 2.68 -8.92 7.66
CA VAL A 259 2.43 -9.74 6.47
C VAL A 259 2.90 -9.02 5.21
N ASN A 260 2.57 -7.74 5.03
CA ASN A 260 3.07 -6.97 3.89
C ASN A 260 4.60 -6.87 3.89
N MET A 261 5.25 -6.85 5.06
CA MET A 261 6.70 -6.88 5.15
C MET A 261 7.30 -8.25 4.77
N GLU A 262 6.60 -9.36 5.05
CA GLU A 262 6.97 -10.68 4.51
C GLU A 262 7.06 -10.62 2.99
N TYR A 263 6.00 -10.14 2.34
CA TYR A 263 5.92 -10.04 0.89
C TYR A 263 6.95 -9.05 0.33
N PHE A 264 7.09 -7.86 0.93
CA PHE A 264 8.08 -6.86 0.49
C PHE A 264 9.52 -7.39 0.48
N LEU A 265 9.88 -8.23 1.45
CA LEU A 265 11.25 -8.76 1.55
C LEU A 265 11.48 -10.05 0.78
N LEU A 266 10.45 -10.89 0.64
CA LEU A 266 10.57 -12.23 0.07
C LEU A 266 10.10 -12.31 -1.38
N ASN A 267 9.09 -11.54 -1.77
CA ASN A 267 8.53 -11.53 -3.12
C ASN A 267 9.23 -10.46 -3.97
N LYS A 268 9.93 -10.90 -5.02
CA LYS A 268 10.64 -10.01 -5.95
C LYS A 268 9.72 -9.09 -6.74
N ASN A 269 8.49 -9.53 -6.99
CA ASN A 269 7.50 -8.78 -7.77
C ASN A 269 6.60 -7.92 -6.87
N PHE A 270 6.93 -7.75 -5.58
CA PHE A 270 6.08 -7.01 -4.66
C PHE A 270 5.76 -5.60 -5.16
N ASN A 271 6.73 -4.92 -5.76
CA ASN A 271 6.55 -3.58 -6.29
C ASN A 271 5.63 -3.50 -7.52
N CYS A 272 5.40 -4.61 -8.25
CA CYS A 272 4.43 -4.65 -9.35
C CYS A 272 3.02 -5.06 -8.84
N ILE A 273 2.98 -5.85 -7.77
CA ILE A 273 1.71 -6.32 -7.18
C ILE A 273 1.09 -5.20 -6.32
N ARG A 274 1.91 -4.56 -5.47
CA ARG A 274 1.53 -3.50 -4.53
C ARG A 274 2.47 -2.30 -4.64
N PRO A 275 2.40 -1.55 -5.75
CA PRO A 275 3.33 -0.46 -6.03
C PRO A 275 3.26 0.69 -5.03
N ALA A 276 2.06 1.04 -4.53
CA ALA A 276 1.90 2.11 -3.56
C ALA A 276 2.40 1.68 -2.18
N MET A 277 2.19 0.41 -1.78
CA MET A 277 2.78 -0.15 -0.56
C MET A 277 4.31 -0.22 -0.63
N ASP A 278 4.87 -0.63 -1.77
CA ASP A 278 6.34 -0.64 -1.99
C ASP A 278 6.92 0.78 -1.85
N HIS A 279 6.32 1.77 -2.52
CA HIS A 279 6.70 3.18 -2.39
C HIS A 279 6.64 3.65 -0.93
N LEU A 280 5.58 3.28 -0.20
CA LEU A 280 5.44 3.61 1.21
C LEU A 280 6.55 2.98 2.06
N PHE A 281 6.82 1.68 1.90
CA PHE A 281 7.85 0.99 2.67
C PHE A 281 9.24 1.50 2.38
N ARG A 282 9.59 1.73 1.10
CA ARG A 282 10.88 2.33 0.75
C ARG A 282 11.06 3.71 1.38
N ARG A 283 10.02 4.53 1.40
CA ARG A 283 10.04 5.85 2.08
C ARG A 283 10.23 5.69 3.58
N VAL A 284 9.41 4.88 4.24
CA VAL A 284 9.39 4.75 5.71
C VAL A 284 10.66 4.11 6.24
N LEU A 285 11.24 3.18 5.49
CA LEU A 285 12.45 2.42 5.85
C LEU A 285 13.74 3.02 5.27
N GLU A 286 13.62 4.17 4.58
CA GLU A 286 14.73 4.88 3.91
C GLU A 286 15.55 3.97 2.96
N ILE A 287 14.86 3.15 2.16
CA ILE A 287 15.49 2.26 1.18
C ILE A 287 15.67 3.02 -0.13
N SER A 288 16.91 3.21 -0.56
CA SER A 288 17.24 3.94 -1.80
C SER A 288 17.47 3.05 -3.02
N ALA A 289 17.54 1.73 -2.85
CA ALA A 289 17.70 0.81 -3.98
C ALA A 289 16.49 0.95 -4.92
N PRO A 290 16.69 1.04 -6.25
CA PRO A 290 15.58 1.09 -7.18
C PRO A 290 14.78 -0.23 -7.12
N PRO A 291 13.45 -0.17 -7.30
CA PRO A 291 12.65 -1.39 -7.44
C PRO A 291 13.04 -2.16 -8.70
N GLU A 292 12.67 -3.45 -8.76
CA GLU A 292 12.75 -4.21 -10.01
C GLU A 292 11.81 -3.56 -11.06
N ARG A 293 12.16 -3.66 -12.34
CA ARG A 293 11.38 -3.03 -13.41
C ARG A 293 10.08 -3.80 -13.61
N CYS A 294 8.95 -3.10 -13.51
CA CYS A 294 7.65 -3.60 -13.94
C CYS A 294 7.30 -3.00 -15.30
N ASP A 295 6.61 -3.75 -16.15
CA ASP A 295 5.96 -3.21 -17.35
C ASP A 295 4.61 -2.61 -16.95
N ASP A 296 4.67 -1.46 -16.26
CA ASP A 296 3.52 -0.77 -15.68
C ASP A 296 3.37 0.60 -16.33
N SER A 297 3.17 0.71 -17.65
CA SER A 297 2.66 1.97 -18.23
C SER A 297 1.12 1.98 -18.26
N LEU A 298 0.49 0.81 -18.22
CA LEU A 298 -0.96 0.68 -18.25
C LEU A 298 -1.53 0.31 -16.87
N ILE A 299 -2.62 0.96 -16.49
CA ILE A 299 -3.49 0.51 -15.41
C ILE A 299 -4.83 0.09 -15.99
N ASP A 300 -5.27 -1.12 -15.67
CA ASP A 300 -6.61 -1.58 -16.03
C ASP A 300 -7.52 -1.35 -14.83
N ILE A 301 -8.67 -0.72 -15.04
CA ILE A 301 -9.68 -0.48 -13.99
C ILE A 301 -11.02 -1.02 -14.47
N ILE A 302 -11.85 -1.52 -13.56
CA ILE A 302 -13.16 -2.10 -13.90
C ILE A 302 -14.09 -1.06 -14.54
N LEU A 303 -14.77 -1.46 -15.62
CA LEU A 303 -15.78 -0.65 -16.31
C LEU A 303 -17.18 -0.82 -15.71
N THR A 304 -17.53 -2.01 -15.20
CA THR A 304 -18.83 -2.31 -14.57
C THR A 304 -18.65 -3.31 -13.42
N GLY A 305 -19.25 -3.05 -12.25
CA GLY A 305 -19.17 -3.96 -11.10
C GLY A 305 -19.77 -5.33 -11.40
N GLY A 306 -18.93 -6.37 -11.39
CA GLY A 306 -19.35 -7.76 -11.60
C GLY A 306 -19.03 -8.33 -12.99
N GLU A 307 -18.41 -7.55 -13.89
CA GLU A 307 -18.00 -8.01 -15.23
C GLU A 307 -16.47 -7.93 -15.42
N ASP A 308 -15.93 -8.74 -16.34
CA ASP A 308 -14.50 -8.73 -16.73
C ASP A 308 -14.12 -7.54 -17.63
N SER A 309 -15.05 -6.61 -17.88
CA SER A 309 -14.80 -5.43 -18.70
C SER A 309 -13.88 -4.44 -17.95
N ARG A 310 -12.73 -4.13 -18.55
CA ARG A 310 -11.73 -3.22 -17.98
C ARG A 310 -11.36 -2.13 -18.97
N LEU A 311 -11.10 -0.93 -18.45
CA LEU A 311 -10.56 0.20 -19.16
C LEU A 311 -9.06 0.31 -18.87
N SER A 312 -8.25 0.19 -19.91
CA SER A 312 -6.80 0.43 -19.84
C SER A 312 -6.52 1.93 -19.93
N ILE A 313 -5.75 2.44 -18.99
CA ILE A 313 -5.33 3.85 -18.91
C ILE A 313 -3.81 3.87 -18.99
N ASP A 314 -3.27 4.58 -19.97
CA ASP A 314 -1.83 4.82 -20.07
C ASP A 314 -1.42 5.92 -19.10
N MET A 315 -0.66 5.53 -18.07
CA MET A 315 -0.19 6.43 -17.02
C MET A 315 0.73 7.51 -17.54
N ASP A 316 1.49 7.24 -18.61
CA ASP A 316 2.42 8.20 -19.19
C ASP A 316 1.67 9.29 -19.99
N GLN A 317 0.41 9.04 -20.35
CA GLN A 317 -0.46 10.00 -21.04
C GLN A 317 -1.29 10.85 -20.07
N VAL A 318 -1.27 10.59 -18.76
CA VAL A 318 -2.05 11.38 -17.80
C VAL A 318 -1.26 12.62 -17.41
N GLU A 319 -1.69 13.77 -17.91
CA GLU A 319 -0.97 15.02 -17.67
C GLU A 319 -1.55 15.83 -16.51
N SER A 320 -2.85 15.70 -16.24
CA SER A 320 -3.55 16.47 -15.21
C SER A 320 -4.62 15.64 -14.52
N VAL A 321 -4.91 15.99 -13.27
CA VAL A 321 -5.95 15.33 -12.47
C VAL A 321 -6.88 16.36 -11.88
N PHE A 322 -8.18 16.10 -11.98
CA PHE A 322 -9.22 16.97 -11.44
C PHE A 322 -10.12 16.21 -10.49
N LEU A 323 -10.60 16.86 -9.44
CA LEU A 323 -11.76 16.43 -8.69
C LEU A 323 -13.01 16.80 -9.48
N VAL A 324 -13.92 15.86 -9.67
CA VAL A 324 -15.25 16.13 -10.22
C VAL A 324 -16.30 15.90 -9.14
N VAL A 325 -17.16 16.90 -8.93
CA VAL A 325 -18.22 16.89 -7.93
C VAL A 325 -19.56 17.10 -8.63
N ALA A 326 -20.43 16.10 -8.56
CA ALA A 326 -21.81 16.24 -8.99
C ALA A 326 -22.64 16.89 -7.87
N ASP A 327 -23.39 17.94 -8.21
CA ASP A 327 -24.32 18.64 -7.31
C ASP A 327 -25.35 17.65 -6.70
N PRO A 328 -25.96 17.90 -5.54
CA PRO A 328 -26.99 17.02 -4.97
C PRO A 328 -28.11 16.67 -5.98
N GLY A 329 -28.53 15.41 -6.00
CA GLY A 329 -29.70 14.95 -6.76
C GLY A 329 -30.98 14.86 -5.90
N GLU A 330 -32.11 14.54 -6.55
CA GLU A 330 -33.42 14.45 -5.89
C GLU A 330 -33.61 13.15 -5.08
N GLY A 331 -33.04 12.03 -5.56
CA GLY A 331 -33.14 10.73 -4.91
C GLY A 331 -32.36 10.67 -3.60
N ILE A 332 -32.86 9.90 -2.61
CA ILE A 332 -32.24 9.76 -1.27
C ILE A 332 -30.74 9.42 -1.38
N GLU A 333 -30.38 8.53 -2.32
CA GLU A 333 -29.02 8.04 -2.52
C GLU A 333 -28.07 9.12 -3.09
N SER A 334 -28.60 10.14 -3.78
CA SER A 334 -27.84 11.21 -4.43
C SER A 334 -27.93 12.58 -3.75
N ARG A 335 -28.69 12.71 -2.65
CA ARG A 335 -28.91 13.97 -1.91
C ARG A 335 -27.63 14.62 -1.36
N TRP A 336 -26.56 13.87 -1.21
CA TRP A 336 -25.29 14.38 -0.70
C TRP A 336 -24.29 14.73 -1.80
N GLY A 337 -24.65 14.54 -3.08
CA GLY A 337 -23.76 14.68 -4.22
C GLY A 337 -22.92 13.42 -4.46
N HIS A 338 -22.05 13.49 -5.46
CA HIS A 338 -21.06 12.43 -5.76
C HIS A 338 -19.71 13.07 -6.06
N ILE A 339 -18.62 12.34 -5.82
CA ILE A 339 -17.27 12.82 -6.09
C ILE A 339 -16.43 11.72 -6.74
N GLY A 340 -15.62 12.14 -7.71
CA GLY A 340 -14.66 11.31 -8.42
C GLY A 340 -13.42 12.09 -8.83
N LEU A 341 -12.61 11.46 -9.67
CA LEU A 341 -11.46 12.02 -10.34
C LEU A 341 -11.69 12.02 -11.85
N ILE A 342 -11.16 13.03 -12.52
CA ILE A 342 -10.91 13.02 -13.95
C ILE A 342 -9.40 12.87 -14.13
N LEU A 343 -9.00 11.84 -14.86
CA LEU A 343 -7.65 11.66 -15.37
C LEU A 343 -7.63 12.22 -16.79
N ALA A 344 -6.99 13.37 -16.94
CA ALA A 344 -6.97 14.07 -18.21
C ALA A 344 -5.72 13.72 -19.01
N SER A 345 -5.95 13.26 -20.23
CA SER A 345 -4.93 12.93 -21.21
C SER A 345 -5.02 13.95 -22.34
N CYS A 346 -4.41 15.09 -22.06
CA CYS A 346 -4.32 16.21 -22.98
C CYS A 346 -3.28 15.87 -24.07
N THR A 347 -3.49 16.38 -25.27
CA THR A 347 -2.45 16.37 -26.30
C THR A 347 -1.56 17.61 -26.16
N GLU A 348 -0.35 17.60 -26.71
CA GLU A 348 0.52 18.79 -26.71
C GLU A 348 -0.15 20.03 -27.37
N GLU A 349 -1.22 19.83 -28.15
CA GLU A 349 -2.01 20.90 -28.77
C GLU A 349 -2.90 21.66 -27.77
N ASP A 350 -3.21 21.07 -26.61
CA ASP A 350 -4.02 21.68 -25.56
C ASP A 350 -3.15 22.67 -24.76
N GLN A 351 -3.28 23.97 -25.03
CA GLN A 351 -2.48 25.03 -24.40
C GLN A 351 -2.92 25.36 -22.97
N SER A 352 -4.12 24.90 -22.57
CA SER A 352 -4.65 25.13 -21.22
C SER A 352 -5.42 23.93 -20.65
N SER A 353 -5.54 23.88 -19.31
CA SER A 353 -6.38 22.89 -18.62
C SER A 353 -7.87 22.95 -19.02
N GLN A 354 -8.34 24.08 -19.57
CA GLN A 354 -9.70 24.19 -20.07
C GLN A 354 -9.86 23.47 -21.42
N GLU A 355 -8.96 23.75 -22.36
CA GLU A 355 -8.93 23.10 -23.68
C GLU A 355 -8.82 21.59 -23.53
N CYS A 356 -7.97 21.13 -22.61
CA CYS A 356 -7.87 19.72 -22.28
C CYS A 356 -9.17 19.11 -21.73
N LEU A 357 -9.94 19.84 -20.91
CA LEU A 357 -11.23 19.36 -20.41
C LEU A 357 -12.32 19.35 -21.49
N GLU A 358 -12.23 20.26 -22.47
CA GLU A 358 -13.11 20.30 -23.64
C GLU A 358 -12.80 19.13 -24.60
N SER A 359 -11.56 18.63 -24.62
CA SER A 359 -11.13 17.41 -25.33
C SER A 359 -11.55 16.12 -24.61
N ILE A 360 -12.87 15.85 -24.59
CA ILE A 360 -13.46 14.77 -23.79
C ILE A 360 -13.01 13.37 -24.18
N GLY A 361 -12.80 13.13 -25.48
CA GLY A 361 -12.68 11.79 -26.05
C GLY A 361 -11.55 10.95 -25.44
N ASN A 362 -10.50 11.59 -24.95
CA ASN A 362 -9.34 10.92 -24.38
C ASN A 362 -9.35 10.88 -22.85
N ASN A 363 -10.23 11.65 -22.20
CA ASN A 363 -10.26 11.79 -20.75
C ASN A 363 -11.05 10.66 -20.10
N GLN A 364 -10.50 10.17 -18.99
CA GLN A 364 -11.14 9.13 -18.19
C GLN A 364 -11.60 9.71 -16.87
N SER A 365 -12.65 9.12 -16.33
CA SER A 365 -13.18 9.46 -15.02
C SER A 365 -13.18 8.22 -14.15
N ILE A 366 -12.78 8.39 -12.89
CA ILE A 366 -12.69 7.33 -11.91
C ILE A 366 -13.46 7.75 -10.68
N ASP A 367 -14.33 6.90 -10.20
CA ASP A 367 -15.05 7.12 -8.97
C ASP A 367 -15.30 5.80 -8.25
N PHE A 368 -15.75 5.92 -7.00
CA PHE A 368 -16.09 4.77 -6.19
C PHE A 368 -17.58 4.53 -6.29
N HIS A 369 -17.94 3.31 -6.69
CA HIS A 369 -19.31 2.83 -6.81
C HIS A 369 -19.59 1.73 -5.81
N TYR A 370 -20.84 1.31 -5.77
CA TYR A 370 -21.27 0.16 -4.99
C TYR A 370 -22.23 -0.71 -5.78
N TYR A 371 -22.29 -1.99 -5.41
CA TYR A 371 -23.33 -2.90 -5.86
C TYR A 371 -23.97 -3.61 -4.68
N ASN A 372 -25.21 -4.07 -4.89
CA ASN A 372 -25.93 -4.90 -3.93
C ASN A 372 -25.44 -6.36 -4.05
N PRO A 373 -24.87 -6.97 -3.00
CA PRO A 373 -24.39 -8.36 -3.04
C PRO A 373 -25.51 -9.42 -3.03
N GLY A 374 -26.72 -9.09 -3.49
CA GLY A 374 -27.86 -10.02 -3.53
C GLY A 374 -28.83 -9.92 -2.36
N TYR A 375 -28.93 -8.75 -1.70
CA TYR A 375 -30.05 -8.50 -0.78
C TYR A 375 -31.33 -8.22 -1.58
N ASP A 376 -32.37 -9.01 -1.36
CA ASP A 376 -33.67 -8.80 -1.97
C ASP A 376 -34.48 -7.80 -1.14
N GLU A 377 -34.91 -6.69 -1.75
CA GLU A 377 -35.75 -5.70 -1.06
C GLU A 377 -37.14 -6.24 -0.73
N GLU A 378 -37.66 -7.20 -1.52
CA GLU A 378 -38.93 -7.87 -1.27
C GLU A 378 -38.84 -8.80 -0.06
N GLU A 379 -37.73 -9.55 0.09
CA GLU A 379 -37.53 -10.47 1.22
C GLU A 379 -37.13 -9.75 2.52
N ASP A 380 -36.23 -8.77 2.44
CA ASP A 380 -35.75 -8.05 3.63
C ASP A 380 -36.74 -6.98 4.12
N GLY A 381 -37.64 -6.53 3.25
CA GLY A 381 -38.56 -5.42 3.48
C GLY A 381 -37.87 -4.05 3.37
N PHE A 382 -38.64 -3.05 2.91
CA PHE A 382 -38.15 -1.71 2.58
C PHE A 382 -37.29 -1.07 3.68
N LEU A 383 -37.77 -1.02 4.92
CA LEU A 383 -37.06 -0.32 6.01
C LEU A 383 -35.68 -0.95 6.28
N LYS A 384 -35.59 -2.28 6.23
CA LYS A 384 -34.34 -3.00 6.45
C LYS A 384 -33.36 -2.75 5.31
N SER A 385 -33.81 -2.86 4.05
CA SER A 385 -33.01 -2.49 2.87
C SER A 385 -32.42 -1.08 2.99
N GLN A 386 -33.25 -0.09 3.32
CA GLN A 386 -32.80 1.29 3.48
C GLN A 386 -31.79 1.44 4.62
N MET A 387 -32.00 0.76 5.76
CA MET A 387 -31.03 0.77 6.85
C MET A 387 -29.70 0.13 6.45
N ARG A 388 -29.70 -0.99 5.71
CA ARG A 388 -28.49 -1.63 5.17
C ARG A 388 -27.72 -0.71 4.21
N LYS A 389 -28.44 0.00 3.32
CA LYS A 389 -27.89 1.02 2.41
C LYS A 389 -27.19 2.16 3.15
N LEU A 390 -27.78 2.62 4.25
CA LEU A 390 -27.23 3.68 5.07
C LEU A 390 -26.06 3.20 5.95
N SER A 391 -26.16 1.99 6.51
CA SER A 391 -25.28 1.50 7.59
C SER A 391 -23.96 0.90 7.12
N GLY A 392 -23.83 0.45 5.86
CA GLY A 392 -22.56 -0.03 5.33
C GLY A 392 -22.52 -1.47 4.85
N GLU A 393 -23.63 -2.03 4.34
CA GLU A 393 -23.68 -3.46 3.99
C GLU A 393 -23.51 -3.74 2.49
N TYR A 394 -23.36 -2.70 1.67
CA TYR A 394 -23.11 -2.84 0.24
C TYR A 394 -21.62 -3.08 -0.04
N VAL A 395 -21.29 -3.53 -1.25
CA VAL A 395 -19.90 -3.73 -1.65
C VAL A 395 -19.46 -2.56 -2.50
N GLY A 396 -18.49 -1.80 -2.01
CA GLY A 396 -17.86 -0.71 -2.74
C GLY A 396 -16.70 -1.20 -3.61
N TYR A 397 -16.53 -0.58 -4.77
CA TYR A 397 -15.43 -0.84 -5.72
C TYR A 397 -15.05 0.44 -6.47
N ILE A 398 -13.87 0.44 -7.11
CA ILE A 398 -13.46 1.51 -8.03
C ILE A 398 -13.96 1.17 -9.42
N GLN A 399 -14.49 2.17 -10.12
CA GLN A 399 -14.93 2.04 -11.49
C GLN A 399 -14.35 3.17 -12.33
N ALA A 400 -14.00 2.86 -13.57
CA ALA A 400 -13.58 3.85 -14.54
C ALA A 400 -14.61 3.98 -15.66
N PHE A 401 -14.70 5.17 -16.24
CA PHE A 401 -15.59 5.50 -17.34
C PHE A 401 -14.93 6.50 -18.28
N HIS A 402 -15.27 6.44 -19.56
CA HIS A 402 -15.06 7.57 -20.45
C HIS A 402 -15.77 8.82 -19.90
N LEU A 403 -15.08 9.97 -19.90
CA LEU A 403 -15.62 11.20 -19.31
C LEU A 403 -16.97 11.58 -19.92
N GLN A 404 -17.15 11.39 -21.23
CA GLN A 404 -18.42 11.66 -21.93
C GLN A 404 -19.60 10.94 -21.25
N ASN A 405 -19.45 9.65 -20.97
CA ASN A 405 -20.51 8.84 -20.35
C ASN A 405 -20.90 9.38 -18.97
N ARG A 406 -19.95 9.94 -18.21
CA ARG A 406 -20.25 10.55 -16.91
C ARG A 406 -20.89 11.91 -17.03
N VAL A 407 -20.50 12.69 -18.03
CA VAL A 407 -21.16 13.96 -18.31
C VAL A 407 -22.60 13.70 -18.73
N ASP A 408 -22.84 12.79 -19.66
CA ASP A 408 -24.20 12.43 -20.11
C ASP A 408 -25.06 11.96 -18.93
N TYR A 409 -24.53 11.04 -18.10
CA TYR A 409 -25.25 10.55 -16.93
C TYR A 409 -25.61 11.66 -15.93
N TYR A 410 -24.66 12.52 -15.54
CA TYR A 410 -24.94 13.51 -14.50
C TYR A 410 -25.66 14.75 -15.03
N VAL A 411 -25.22 15.27 -16.17
CA VAL A 411 -25.64 16.56 -16.69
C VAL A 411 -26.92 16.44 -17.50
N VAL A 412 -27.04 15.41 -18.33
CA VAL A 412 -28.20 15.21 -19.20
C VAL A 412 -29.28 14.42 -18.49
N ASP A 413 -28.97 13.19 -18.05
CA ASP A 413 -30.00 12.29 -17.50
C ASP A 413 -30.45 12.72 -16.10
N GLN A 414 -29.50 13.08 -15.23
CA GLN A 414 -29.80 13.46 -13.85
C GLN A 414 -30.01 14.98 -13.67
N GLN A 415 -29.79 15.79 -14.72
CA GLN A 415 -29.91 17.26 -14.70
C GLN A 415 -29.15 17.93 -13.55
N ARG A 416 -27.94 17.44 -13.26
CA ARG A 416 -27.05 17.93 -12.19
C ARG A 416 -25.84 18.63 -12.78
N GLY A 417 -25.50 19.79 -12.22
CA GLY A 417 -24.23 20.46 -12.55
C GLY A 417 -23.03 19.66 -12.04
N LEU A 418 -21.92 19.73 -12.78
CA LEU A 418 -20.63 19.22 -12.32
C LEU A 418 -19.70 20.39 -12.00
N THR A 419 -19.12 20.37 -10.80
CA THR A 419 -17.98 21.22 -10.45
C THR A 419 -16.70 20.43 -10.65
N VAL A 420 -15.79 20.94 -11.48
CA VAL A 420 -14.47 20.35 -11.72
C VAL A 420 -13.40 21.24 -11.10
N VAL A 421 -12.50 20.67 -10.31
CA VAL A 421 -11.44 21.40 -9.61
C VAL A 421 -10.11 20.71 -9.83
N GLU A 422 -9.14 21.43 -10.38
CA GLU A 422 -7.79 20.92 -10.57
C GLU A 422 -7.16 20.52 -9.23
N LEU A 423 -6.54 19.34 -9.20
CA LEU A 423 -5.82 18.81 -8.05
C LEU A 423 -4.32 19.01 -8.26
N LYS A 424 -3.65 19.64 -7.30
CA LYS A 424 -2.22 19.95 -7.38
C LYS A 424 -1.48 19.58 -6.10
N SER A 425 -0.19 19.26 -6.23
CA SER A 425 0.73 19.18 -5.10
C SER A 425 1.55 20.47 -5.00
N ASN A 426 1.80 20.93 -3.77
CA ASN A 426 2.70 22.03 -3.48
C ASN A 426 4.09 21.56 -2.97
N VAL A 427 4.24 20.27 -2.66
CA VAL A 427 5.51 19.69 -2.18
C VAL A 427 6.21 18.84 -3.26
N ARG A 428 5.48 18.29 -4.23
CA ARG A 428 6.03 17.42 -5.28
C ARG A 428 5.85 18.03 -6.66
N SER A 429 6.68 17.60 -7.63
CA SER A 429 6.41 17.90 -9.03
C SER A 429 5.07 17.27 -9.44
N LYS A 430 4.42 17.88 -10.45
CA LYS A 430 3.16 17.41 -11.02
C LYS A 430 3.25 15.93 -11.43
N GLU A 431 4.30 15.59 -12.18
CA GLU A 431 4.57 14.23 -12.68
C GLU A 431 4.68 13.19 -11.54
N TYR A 432 5.48 13.48 -10.50
CA TYR A 432 5.62 12.55 -9.38
C TYR A 432 4.32 12.36 -8.61
N PHE A 433 3.54 13.43 -8.43
CA PHE A 433 2.22 13.35 -7.79
C PHE A 433 1.26 12.46 -8.61
N ILE A 434 1.15 12.71 -9.91
CA ILE A 434 0.25 11.96 -10.79
C ILE A 434 0.64 10.49 -10.80
N LYS A 435 1.92 10.18 -10.96
CA LYS A 435 2.41 8.79 -10.94
C LYS A 435 2.08 8.09 -9.61
N ASP A 436 2.38 8.71 -8.47
CA ASP A 436 2.08 8.14 -7.15
C ASP A 436 0.57 7.93 -6.94
N LEU A 437 -0.25 8.85 -7.47
CA LEU A 437 -1.71 8.73 -7.46
C LEU A 437 -2.20 7.55 -8.30
N LEU A 438 -1.69 7.38 -9.52
CA LEU A 438 -2.10 6.31 -10.43
C LEU A 438 -1.70 4.92 -9.90
N LEU A 439 -0.50 4.80 -9.32
CA LEU A 439 -0.09 3.57 -8.62
C LEU A 439 -0.99 3.27 -7.41
N THR A 440 -1.41 4.31 -6.67
CA THR A 440 -2.36 4.15 -5.56
C THR A 440 -3.74 3.72 -6.06
N ILE A 441 -4.23 4.29 -7.17
CA ILE A 441 -5.49 3.89 -7.80
C ILE A 441 -5.43 2.43 -8.24
N GLN A 442 -4.34 2.01 -8.88
CA GLN A 442 -4.15 0.63 -9.33
C GLN A 442 -4.18 -0.36 -8.16
N GLU A 443 -3.51 -0.04 -7.05
CA GLU A 443 -3.53 -0.88 -5.85
C GLU A 443 -4.91 -0.93 -5.21
N PHE A 444 -5.60 0.21 -5.08
CA PHE A 444 -6.97 0.23 -4.57
C PHE A 444 -7.94 -0.54 -5.48
N ASP A 445 -7.83 -0.48 -6.81
CA ASP A 445 -8.72 -1.25 -7.70
C ASP A 445 -8.57 -2.77 -7.48
N LYS A 446 -7.32 -3.23 -7.32
CA LYS A 446 -6.97 -4.64 -7.08
C LYS A 446 -7.40 -5.14 -5.69
N GLU A 447 -7.30 -4.29 -4.66
CA GLU A 447 -7.49 -4.72 -3.26
C GLU A 447 -8.85 -4.32 -2.67
N TYR A 448 -9.42 -3.20 -3.08
CA TYR A 448 -10.58 -2.64 -2.40
C TYR A 448 -11.88 -3.32 -2.82
N ARG A 449 -12.40 -4.21 -1.97
CA ARG A 449 -13.81 -4.61 -1.95
C ARG A 449 -14.35 -4.47 -0.54
N GLY A 450 -14.91 -3.31 -0.24
CA GLY A 450 -15.19 -2.88 1.12
C GLY A 450 -16.65 -2.55 1.42
N LYS A 451 -17.00 -2.61 2.71
CA LYS A 451 -18.32 -2.24 3.24
C LYS A 451 -18.67 -0.81 2.86
N TRP A 452 -19.69 -0.63 2.04
CA TRP A 452 -20.15 0.65 1.54
C TRP A 452 -21.46 1.07 2.20
N GLY A 453 -21.50 2.32 2.67
CA GLY A 453 -22.72 2.93 3.19
C GLY A 453 -22.83 4.39 2.75
N GLN A 454 -24.04 4.82 2.37
CA GLN A 454 -24.27 6.14 1.75
C GLN A 454 -23.81 7.32 2.64
N VAL A 455 -23.94 7.17 3.96
CA VAL A 455 -23.58 8.19 4.95
C VAL A 455 -22.16 7.98 5.50
N THR A 456 -21.64 6.76 5.40
CA THR A 456 -20.43 6.34 6.11
C THR A 456 -19.27 6.19 5.13
N ASN A 457 -18.84 4.97 4.86
CA ASN A 457 -17.75 4.63 3.96
C ASN A 457 -18.17 4.80 2.48
N ASN A 458 -18.53 6.03 2.09
CA ASN A 458 -19.03 6.41 0.77
C ASN A 458 -17.91 6.91 -0.17
N CYS A 459 -18.29 7.40 -1.35
CA CYS A 459 -17.38 7.89 -2.39
C CYS A 459 -16.41 8.96 -1.88
N VAL A 460 -16.89 9.84 -1.00
CA VAL A 460 -16.08 10.91 -0.42
C VAL A 460 -15.05 10.35 0.55
N HIS A 461 -15.46 9.41 1.41
CA HIS A 461 -14.55 8.78 2.36
C HIS A 461 -13.45 7.99 1.63
N GLN A 462 -13.83 7.21 0.63
CA GLN A 462 -12.90 6.38 -0.13
C GLN A 462 -11.91 7.22 -0.95
N LEU A 463 -12.40 8.24 -1.67
CA LEU A 463 -11.53 9.15 -2.40
C LEU A 463 -10.60 9.94 -1.46
N ALA A 464 -11.09 10.38 -0.30
CA ALA A 464 -10.24 11.02 0.71
C ALA A 464 -9.13 10.09 1.20
N SER A 465 -9.46 8.82 1.45
CA SER A 465 -8.49 7.83 1.92
C SER A 465 -7.41 7.58 0.87
N LEU A 466 -7.81 7.41 -0.39
CA LEU A 466 -6.91 7.25 -1.53
C LEU A 466 -5.99 8.46 -1.69
N LEU A 467 -6.55 9.67 -1.75
CA LEU A 467 -5.77 10.90 -1.95
C LEU A 467 -4.79 11.19 -0.81
N LYS A 468 -5.10 10.78 0.42
CA LYS A 468 -4.18 10.94 1.57
C LYS A 468 -2.93 10.07 1.48
N VAL A 469 -2.93 9.02 0.66
CA VAL A 469 -1.75 8.20 0.40
C VAL A 469 -0.79 8.99 -0.50
N SER A 470 -1.30 9.53 -1.62
CA SER A 470 -0.52 10.15 -2.69
C SER A 470 -0.26 11.66 -2.54
N LEU A 471 -1.07 12.37 -1.74
CA LEU A 471 -0.90 13.80 -1.43
C LEU A 471 -0.39 14.02 0.01
N PRO A 472 0.92 14.29 0.19
CA PRO A 472 1.52 14.55 1.51
C PRO A 472 0.84 15.67 2.32
N GLU A 473 0.35 16.70 1.63
CA GLU A 473 -0.23 17.93 2.21
C GLU A 473 -1.48 17.62 3.05
N ILE A 474 -2.32 16.71 2.57
CA ILE A 474 -3.58 16.34 3.21
C ILE A 474 -3.48 15.05 4.01
N ARG A 475 -2.34 14.36 4.00
CA ARG A 475 -2.12 13.05 4.63
C ARG A 475 -2.61 12.97 6.08
N TYR A 476 -2.38 14.02 6.85
CA TYR A 476 -2.78 14.09 8.26
C TYR A 476 -4.08 14.84 8.51
N SER A 477 -4.75 15.29 7.43
CA SER A 477 -6.03 15.96 7.54
C SER A 477 -7.08 15.04 8.17
N LYS A 478 -7.93 15.64 9.01
CA LYS A 478 -8.97 14.90 9.71
C LYS A 478 -9.99 14.36 8.71
N GLN A 479 -10.23 13.05 8.75
CA GLN A 479 -11.39 12.44 8.09
C GLN A 479 -12.54 12.38 9.07
N HIS A 480 -13.72 12.82 8.63
CA HIS A 480 -14.93 12.67 9.42
C HIS A 480 -15.66 11.39 9.00
N PHE A 481 -16.40 10.80 9.95
CA PHE A 481 -17.23 9.63 9.68
C PHE A 481 -18.31 9.94 8.64
N PHE A 482 -18.91 11.13 8.73
CA PHE A 482 -19.79 11.70 7.71
C PHE A 482 -19.02 12.79 6.95
N THR A 483 -18.83 12.59 5.65
CA THR A 483 -18.14 13.56 4.78
C THR A 483 -18.94 13.72 3.49
N THR A 484 -19.12 14.96 3.06
CA THR A 484 -19.79 15.33 1.80
C THR A 484 -18.77 15.93 0.82
N PRO A 485 -19.05 15.95 -0.50
CA PRO A 485 -18.17 16.56 -1.49
C PRO A 485 -17.82 18.04 -1.17
N LYS A 486 -18.79 18.82 -0.68
CA LYS A 486 -18.57 20.21 -0.26
C LYS A 486 -17.57 20.31 0.90
N SER A 487 -17.71 19.43 1.90
CA SER A 487 -16.83 19.43 3.07
C SER A 487 -15.38 19.07 2.74
N ILE A 488 -15.16 18.14 1.79
CA ILE A 488 -13.81 17.74 1.39
C ILE A 488 -13.13 18.81 0.53
N LEU A 489 -13.86 19.45 -0.39
CA LEU A 489 -13.35 20.59 -1.16
C LEU A 489 -12.92 21.74 -0.23
N SER A 490 -13.76 22.10 0.76
CA SER A 490 -13.39 23.11 1.76
C SER A 490 -12.13 22.71 2.53
N SER A 491 -12.01 21.43 2.90
CA SER A 491 -10.82 20.93 3.57
C SER A 491 -9.57 21.05 2.70
N PHE A 492 -9.64 20.59 1.45
CA PHE A 492 -8.52 20.60 0.51
C PHE A 492 -8.10 22.02 0.11
N LYS A 493 -9.05 22.96 0.00
CA LYS A 493 -8.73 24.39 -0.19
C LYS A 493 -7.83 24.92 0.93
N ARG A 494 -8.07 24.54 2.19
CA ARG A 494 -7.21 24.94 3.34
C ARG A 494 -5.79 24.39 3.27
N TYR A 495 -5.59 23.25 2.61
CA TYR A 495 -4.27 22.65 2.40
C TYR A 495 -3.59 23.14 1.10
N GLY A 496 -4.24 24.01 0.33
CA GLY A 496 -3.67 24.60 -0.88
C GLY A 496 -3.49 23.61 -2.04
N VAL A 497 -4.20 22.48 -2.02
CA VAL A 497 -4.10 21.43 -3.07
C VAL A 497 -5.12 21.59 -4.18
N LEU A 498 -5.92 22.66 -4.17
CA LEU A 498 -6.89 22.95 -5.22
C LEU A 498 -6.39 24.07 -6.14
N GLY A 499 -6.51 23.85 -7.45
CA GLY A 499 -6.14 24.77 -8.51
C GLY A 499 -7.35 25.45 -9.16
N SER A 500 -7.30 25.56 -10.49
CA SER A 500 -8.37 26.18 -11.27
C SER A 500 -9.70 25.44 -11.10
N ARG A 501 -10.80 26.19 -11.13
CA ARG A 501 -12.16 25.66 -11.00
C ARG A 501 -12.96 25.91 -12.27
N TYR A 502 -13.72 24.89 -12.65
CA TYR A 502 -14.58 24.86 -13.82
C TYR A 502 -15.96 24.32 -13.45
N ARG A 503 -16.95 24.64 -14.26
CA ARG A 503 -18.31 24.08 -14.19
C ARG A 503 -18.66 23.47 -15.54
N ILE A 504 -19.20 22.25 -15.52
CA ILE A 504 -19.75 21.61 -16.71
C ILE A 504 -21.27 21.68 -16.58
N GLU A 505 -21.90 22.26 -17.60
CA GLU A 505 -23.35 22.47 -17.68
C GLU A 505 -23.87 21.98 -19.03
N PRO A 506 -25.17 21.61 -19.13
CA PRO A 506 -25.75 21.23 -20.41
C PRO A 506 -25.65 22.41 -21.38
N SER A 507 -25.23 22.16 -22.61
CA SER A 507 -25.24 23.18 -23.65
C SER A 507 -26.68 23.58 -23.94
N THR A 508 -26.96 24.89 -24.03
CA THR A 508 -28.31 25.39 -24.32
C THR A 508 -28.70 25.21 -25.79
N ASN A 509 -27.74 24.89 -26.67
CA ASN A 509 -27.92 25.03 -28.11
C ASN A 509 -27.75 23.74 -28.93
N GLU A 510 -27.34 22.60 -28.35
CA GLU A 510 -27.25 21.29 -29.03
C GLU A 510 -26.90 20.17 -28.01
N GLN A 511 -26.97 18.89 -28.43
CA GLN A 511 -26.51 17.73 -27.64
C GLN A 511 -25.02 17.89 -27.30
N GLY A 512 -24.72 18.39 -26.10
CA GLY A 512 -23.37 18.68 -25.65
C GLY A 512 -23.34 19.40 -24.32
N PHE A 513 -22.16 19.84 -23.90
CA PHE A 513 -21.95 20.57 -22.66
C PHE A 513 -21.00 21.75 -22.85
N THR A 514 -21.04 22.70 -21.92
CA THR A 514 -20.13 23.85 -21.91
C THR A 514 -19.23 23.76 -20.69
N VAL A 515 -17.91 23.95 -20.88
CA VAL A 515 -16.96 24.12 -19.79
C VAL A 515 -16.81 25.60 -19.49
N ILE A 516 -17.21 26.02 -18.29
CA ILE A 516 -17.14 27.42 -17.87
C ILE A 516 -16.07 27.53 -16.78
N LYS A 517 -14.99 28.26 -17.06
CA LYS A 517 -14.01 28.62 -16.03
C LYS A 517 -14.64 29.57 -15.03
N THR A 518 -14.60 29.22 -13.76
CA THR A 518 -15.16 30.05 -12.68
C THR A 518 -14.05 30.84 -11.99
N HIS A 519 -14.21 32.16 -11.86
CA HIS A 519 -13.28 32.99 -11.09
C HIS A 519 -13.51 32.83 -9.58
N ASP A 520 -12.45 32.47 -8.84
CA ASP A 520 -12.49 32.06 -7.42
C ASP A 520 -12.58 33.26 -6.42
N ASP A 521 -12.97 34.46 -6.89
CA ASP A 521 -12.92 35.71 -6.11
C ASP A 521 -14.26 36.23 -5.58
N SER A 522 -15.40 35.65 -5.98
CA SER A 522 -16.65 35.99 -5.30
C SER A 522 -16.80 35.06 -4.10
N GLY A 523 -16.91 35.63 -2.89
CA GLY A 523 -17.30 34.91 -1.67
C GLY A 523 -18.70 34.29 -1.72
N ALA A 524 -19.14 33.82 -2.89
CA ALA A 524 -20.24 32.89 -3.03
C ALA A 524 -19.88 31.66 -2.21
N GLN A 525 -20.56 31.54 -1.08
CA GLN A 525 -20.63 30.29 -0.34
C GLN A 525 -20.88 29.17 -1.34
N LEU A 526 -20.16 28.06 -1.17
CA LEU A 526 -20.62 26.77 -1.67
C LEU A 526 -22.14 26.73 -1.39
N PRO A 527 -23.01 26.52 -2.40
CA PRO A 527 -24.44 26.35 -2.13
C PRO A 527 -24.66 25.20 -1.15
#